data_AF-X1Q693-F1
#
_entry.id   AF-X1Q693-F1
#
_cell.length_a   1.000
_cell.length_b   1.000
_cell.length_c   1.000
_cell.angle_alpha   90.00
_cell.angle_beta   90.00
_cell.angle_gamma   90.00
#
_symmetry.space_group_name_H-M   'P 1'
#
loop_
_entity.id
_entity.type
_entity.pdbx_description
1 polymer ?
#
loop_
_entity_poly.entity_id
_entity_poly.type
_entity_poly.pdbx_seq_one_letter_code
_entity_poly.pdbx_strand_id
1 'polypeptide(L)'
;IFPDDVTQLIDTDPPKFNGIVEEAIKDNVSLYWLFHNAVWRWGFKDFHEFMLSQRDYTLEHVVTQIKCPTLVTDSEDDSMFAGQPEQLYNALQCEKTFIHFTREEAAQAHCQLGESSLSNEKLFNWIDSVIKPDQDKGFYKFHHLGVIVNDMDQAVQIFSDILGLDPADERIDRFQGKANKTAMVPIGRYEDFNQFELMEPLSENWLDSWIKTEKGAGFLHMAILVDDFDGKVEQLRLKGFTVHVEESVDPFPGCPLLREAYVLPKDASRGVLIDL
;
A
#
# COMPACT_ATOMS: atom_id res chain seq x y z
N ILE A 1 27.24 13.81 -20.82
CA ILE A 1 28.15 14.30 -19.75
C ILE A 1 29.47 14.81 -20.33
N PHE A 2 30.10 14.11 -21.27
CA PHE A 2 31.28 14.60 -21.98
C PHE A 2 30.99 14.82 -23.47
N PRO A 3 31.74 15.70 -24.16
CA PRO A 3 31.70 15.79 -25.61
C PRO A 3 32.24 14.51 -26.28
N ASP A 4 31.96 14.33 -27.57
CA ASP A 4 32.26 13.08 -28.30
C ASP A 4 33.76 12.74 -28.33
N ASP A 5 34.62 13.75 -28.45
CA ASP A 5 36.08 13.59 -28.48
C ASP A 5 36.64 13.06 -27.16
N VAL A 6 36.08 13.48 -26.03
CA VAL A 6 36.43 12.96 -24.69
C VAL A 6 35.85 11.57 -24.48
N THR A 7 34.63 11.31 -24.98
CA THR A 7 33.97 10.00 -24.85
C THR A 7 34.76 8.90 -25.56
N GLN A 8 35.35 9.19 -26.73
CA GLN A 8 36.22 8.24 -27.45
C GLN A 8 37.48 7.84 -26.66
N LEU A 9 37.95 8.68 -25.74
CA LEU A 9 39.13 8.38 -24.92
C LEU A 9 38.89 7.24 -23.93
N ILE A 10 37.63 6.96 -23.59
CA ILE A 10 37.26 5.80 -22.75
C ILE A 10 37.77 4.50 -23.40
N ASP A 11 37.71 4.39 -24.72
CA ASP A 11 38.17 3.20 -25.45
C ASP A 11 39.63 3.27 -25.91
N THR A 12 40.13 4.49 -26.12
CA THR A 12 41.38 4.69 -26.86
C THR A 12 42.56 5.12 -26.00
N ASP A 13 42.33 5.85 -24.90
CA ASP A 13 43.38 6.38 -24.03
C ASP A 13 42.87 6.62 -22.59
N PRO A 14 42.73 5.55 -21.78
CA PRO A 14 42.24 5.64 -20.41
C PRO A 14 43.01 6.61 -19.49
N PRO A 15 44.37 6.66 -19.51
CA PRO A 15 45.11 7.64 -18.72
C PRO A 15 44.76 9.09 -19.07
N LYS A 16 44.60 9.39 -20.36
CA LYS A 16 44.22 10.74 -20.80
C LYS A 16 42.78 11.07 -20.44
N PHE A 17 41.86 10.11 -20.54
CA PHE A 17 40.48 10.26 -20.06
C PHE A 17 40.46 10.63 -18.56
N ASN A 18 41.13 9.84 -17.72
CA ASN A 18 41.22 10.09 -16.29
C ASN A 18 41.79 11.48 -15.99
N GLY A 19 42.87 11.89 -16.67
CA GLY A 19 43.45 13.23 -16.49
C GLY A 19 42.50 14.37 -16.85
N ILE A 20 41.68 14.22 -17.89
CA ILE A 20 40.65 15.21 -18.26
C ILE A 20 39.56 15.29 -17.18
N VAL A 21 39.10 14.14 -16.67
CA VAL A 21 38.11 14.09 -15.60
C VAL A 21 38.65 14.72 -14.32
N GLU A 22 39.89 14.39 -13.92
CA GLU A 22 40.56 14.98 -12.74
C GLU A 22 40.67 16.51 -12.82
N GLU A 23 40.88 17.07 -14.01
CA GLU A 23 40.87 18.52 -14.18
C GLU A 23 39.44 19.08 -14.09
N ALA A 24 38.48 18.44 -14.76
CA ALA A 24 37.09 18.90 -14.81
C ALA A 24 36.41 18.90 -13.42
N ILE A 25 36.73 17.94 -12.54
CA ILE A 25 36.11 17.86 -11.21
C ILE A 25 36.55 18.98 -10.26
N LYS A 26 37.71 19.63 -10.50
CA LYS A 26 38.22 20.70 -9.61
C LYS A 26 37.28 21.89 -9.56
N ASP A 27 36.62 22.19 -10.68
CA ASP A 27 35.72 23.34 -10.83
C ASP A 27 34.23 22.95 -10.86
N ASN A 28 33.90 21.67 -10.62
CA ASN A 28 32.52 21.17 -10.70
C ASN A 28 32.20 20.19 -9.56
N VAL A 29 31.48 20.67 -8.55
CA VAL A 29 31.10 19.90 -7.36
C VAL A 29 30.24 18.68 -7.70
N SER A 30 29.33 18.79 -8.67
CA SER A 30 28.46 17.68 -9.08
C SER A 30 29.24 16.57 -9.75
N LEU A 31 30.18 16.91 -10.64
CA LEU A 31 31.09 15.94 -11.26
C LEU A 31 32.05 15.34 -10.24
N TYR A 32 32.60 16.16 -9.34
CA TYR A 32 33.44 15.68 -8.23
C TYR A 32 32.70 14.63 -7.41
N TRP A 33 31.47 14.93 -6.99
CA TRP A 33 30.65 14.01 -6.23
C TRP A 33 30.35 12.75 -7.02
N LEU A 34 29.90 12.85 -8.28
CA LEU A 34 29.56 11.70 -9.12
C LEU A 34 30.72 10.70 -9.21
N PHE A 35 31.89 11.17 -9.61
CA PHE A 35 33.05 10.32 -9.87
C PHE A 35 33.69 9.77 -8.60
N HIS A 36 33.90 10.61 -7.58
CA HIS A 36 34.50 10.14 -6.33
C HIS A 36 33.56 9.23 -5.53
N ASN A 37 32.26 9.55 -5.48
CA ASN A 37 31.28 8.68 -4.84
C ASN A 37 31.24 7.33 -5.57
N ALA A 38 31.22 7.33 -6.90
CA ALA A 38 31.18 6.10 -7.66
C ALA A 38 32.39 5.19 -7.38
N VAL A 39 33.59 5.75 -7.48
CA VAL A 39 34.84 5.04 -7.17
C VAL A 39 34.85 4.51 -5.75
N TRP A 40 34.50 5.33 -4.76
CA TRP A 40 34.50 4.93 -3.35
C TRP A 40 33.45 3.86 -3.04
N ARG A 41 32.22 4.02 -3.54
CA ARG A 41 31.07 3.16 -3.20
C ARG A 41 31.18 1.79 -3.82
N TRP A 42 31.62 1.72 -5.09
CA TRP A 42 31.70 0.47 -5.85
C TRP A 42 33.11 -0.12 -5.88
N GLY A 43 34.10 0.58 -5.32
CA GLY A 43 35.48 0.09 -5.21
C GLY A 43 36.23 0.05 -6.53
N PHE A 44 35.85 0.90 -7.49
CA PHE A 44 36.58 1.03 -8.74
C PHE A 44 38.00 1.56 -8.51
N LYS A 45 38.93 1.19 -9.38
CA LYS A 45 40.33 1.63 -9.32
C LYS A 45 40.48 3.09 -9.72
N ASP A 46 39.72 3.55 -10.71
CA ASP A 46 39.76 4.90 -11.26
C ASP A 46 38.43 5.30 -11.94
N PHE A 47 38.39 6.52 -12.49
CA PHE A 47 37.20 7.07 -13.15
C PHE A 47 36.87 6.37 -14.47
N HIS A 48 37.88 5.86 -15.17
CA HIS A 48 37.72 5.10 -16.41
C HIS A 48 36.99 3.79 -16.16
N GLU A 49 37.37 3.04 -15.12
CA GLU A 49 36.68 1.79 -14.76
C GLU A 49 35.21 2.03 -14.42
N PHE A 50 34.89 3.12 -13.71
CA PHE A 50 33.51 3.53 -13.49
C PHE A 50 32.77 3.72 -14.83
N MET A 51 33.33 4.45 -15.79
CA MET A 51 32.69 4.67 -17.08
C MET A 51 32.52 3.39 -17.91
N LEU A 52 33.49 2.47 -17.87
CA LEU A 52 33.37 1.17 -18.52
C LEU A 52 32.24 0.33 -17.92
N SER A 53 32.12 0.32 -16.58
CA SER A 53 31.09 -0.45 -15.90
C SER A 53 29.67 -0.05 -16.31
N GLN A 54 29.46 1.19 -16.74
CA GLN A 54 28.14 1.67 -17.18
C GLN A 54 27.62 0.93 -18.42
N ARG A 55 28.51 0.35 -19.24
CA ARG A 55 28.13 -0.41 -20.45
C ARG A 55 27.36 -1.68 -20.13
N ASP A 56 27.59 -2.26 -18.97
CA ASP A 56 26.88 -3.46 -18.51
C ASP A 56 25.44 -3.15 -18.10
N TYR A 57 25.10 -1.88 -17.82
CA TYR A 57 23.77 -1.43 -17.41
C TYR A 57 22.91 -1.09 -18.64
N THR A 58 22.65 -2.10 -19.47
CA THR A 58 21.77 -1.99 -20.65
C THR A 58 20.62 -2.99 -20.59
N LEU A 59 19.44 -2.56 -21.08
CA LEU A 59 18.27 -3.42 -21.26
C LEU A 59 18.16 -3.99 -22.68
N GLU A 60 19.06 -3.63 -23.61
CA GLU A 60 18.94 -3.94 -25.04
C GLU A 60 18.63 -5.41 -25.33
N HIS A 61 19.26 -6.33 -24.60
CA HIS A 61 19.15 -7.77 -24.83
C HIS A 61 18.02 -8.44 -24.04
N VAL A 62 17.39 -7.73 -23.09
CA VAL A 62 16.42 -8.31 -22.15
C VAL A 62 15.08 -7.56 -22.12
N VAL A 63 14.98 -6.39 -22.75
CA VAL A 63 13.76 -5.55 -22.76
C VAL A 63 12.53 -6.31 -23.25
N THR A 64 12.69 -7.24 -24.19
CA THR A 64 11.60 -8.08 -24.72
C THR A 64 11.08 -9.12 -23.70
N GLN A 65 11.82 -9.35 -22.61
CA GLN A 65 11.41 -10.24 -21.51
C GLN A 65 10.46 -9.55 -20.52
N ILE A 66 10.30 -8.23 -20.58
CA ILE A 66 9.33 -7.50 -19.77
C ILE A 66 7.92 -7.82 -20.30
N LYS A 67 7.11 -8.49 -19.48
CA LYS A 67 5.76 -8.97 -19.86
C LYS A 67 4.62 -8.30 -19.11
N CYS A 68 4.89 -7.57 -18.03
CA CYS A 68 3.88 -6.85 -17.26
C CYS A 68 3.60 -5.45 -17.83
N PRO A 69 2.41 -4.89 -17.57
CA PRO A 69 2.14 -3.49 -17.88
C PRO A 69 3.22 -2.58 -17.30
N THR A 70 3.77 -1.70 -18.14
CA THR A 70 4.93 -0.87 -17.79
C THR A 70 4.64 0.60 -18.05
N LEU A 71 4.84 1.42 -17.03
CA LEU A 71 4.85 2.88 -17.17
C LEU A 71 6.28 3.35 -17.42
N VAL A 72 6.46 4.14 -18.47
CA VAL A 72 7.70 4.86 -18.74
C VAL A 72 7.41 6.35 -18.59
N THR A 73 8.23 7.04 -17.81
CA THR A 73 8.11 8.49 -17.59
C THR A 73 9.33 9.22 -18.15
N ASP A 74 9.10 10.43 -18.61
CA ASP A 74 10.12 11.34 -19.10
C ASP A 74 9.77 12.79 -18.73
N SER A 75 10.75 13.67 -18.74
CA SER A 75 10.63 15.05 -18.25
C SER A 75 11.41 15.99 -19.17
N GLU A 76 10.77 17.09 -19.60
CA GLU A 76 11.31 18.02 -20.62
C GLU A 76 12.72 18.57 -20.30
N ASP A 77 13.03 18.85 -19.03
CA ASP A 77 14.34 19.36 -18.59
C ASP A 77 15.23 18.29 -17.94
N ASP A 78 14.85 17.01 -17.99
CA ASP A 78 15.67 15.93 -17.43
C ASP A 78 16.84 15.57 -18.37
N SER A 79 17.98 16.20 -18.09
CA SER A 79 19.20 16.03 -18.87
C SER A 79 20.02 14.79 -18.50
N MET A 80 19.65 14.03 -17.47
CA MET A 80 20.45 12.90 -16.99
C MET A 80 20.45 11.71 -17.97
N PHE A 81 19.29 11.43 -18.57
CA PHE A 81 19.08 10.28 -19.45
C PHE A 81 18.29 10.65 -20.72
N ALA A 82 18.46 11.88 -21.20
CA ALA A 82 17.70 12.43 -22.33
C ALA A 82 17.57 11.43 -23.50
N GLY A 83 16.33 11.16 -23.90
CA GLY A 83 15.98 10.25 -25.00
C GLY A 83 16.01 8.75 -24.67
N GLN A 84 16.60 8.32 -23.55
CA GLN A 84 16.58 6.90 -23.15
C GLN A 84 15.18 6.39 -22.75
N PRO A 85 14.32 7.18 -22.06
CA PRO A 85 12.95 6.75 -21.78
C PRO A 85 12.17 6.42 -23.07
N GLU A 86 12.27 7.25 -24.10
CA GLU A 86 11.61 6.99 -25.38
C GLU A 86 12.17 5.73 -26.07
N GLN A 87 13.48 5.51 -26.02
CA GLN A 87 14.11 4.27 -26.53
C GLN A 87 13.56 3.03 -25.81
N LEU A 88 13.49 3.06 -24.48
CA LEU A 88 12.90 1.97 -23.69
C LEU A 88 11.43 1.75 -24.07
N TYR A 89 10.63 2.82 -24.09
CA TYR A 89 9.22 2.75 -24.45
C TYR A 89 9.01 2.11 -25.82
N ASN A 90 9.80 2.49 -26.82
CA ASN A 90 9.72 1.94 -28.16
C ASN A 90 10.11 0.45 -28.21
N ALA A 91 11.11 0.04 -27.42
CA ALA A 91 11.60 -1.34 -27.37
C ALA A 91 10.69 -2.32 -26.61
N LEU A 92 9.84 -1.84 -25.70
CA LEU A 92 8.88 -2.68 -24.94
C LEU A 92 7.83 -3.35 -25.85
N GLN A 93 7.53 -4.62 -25.56
CA GLN A 93 6.54 -5.45 -26.29
C GLN A 93 5.31 -5.85 -25.45
N CYS A 94 5.17 -5.28 -24.25
CA CYS A 94 4.04 -5.47 -23.35
C CYS A 94 3.04 -4.30 -23.46
N GLU A 95 1.97 -4.36 -22.68
CA GLU A 95 1.16 -3.16 -22.41
C GLU A 95 2.07 -2.08 -21.82
N LYS A 96 1.98 -0.87 -22.38
CA LYS A 96 2.90 0.22 -22.06
C LYS A 96 2.24 1.58 -22.13
N THR A 97 2.57 2.42 -21.16
CA THR A 97 2.12 3.82 -21.08
C THR A 97 3.33 4.73 -21.03
N PHE A 98 3.27 5.86 -21.72
CA PHE A 98 4.30 6.90 -21.69
C PHE A 98 3.71 8.17 -21.10
N ILE A 99 4.37 8.76 -20.11
CA ILE A 99 4.00 10.06 -19.55
C ILE A 99 5.20 11.00 -19.69
N HIS A 100 4.98 12.08 -20.42
CA HIS A 100 5.96 13.16 -20.55
C HIS A 100 5.52 14.34 -19.67
N PHE A 101 6.37 14.74 -18.74
CA PHE A 101 6.15 15.88 -17.86
C PHE A 101 6.76 17.14 -18.45
N THR A 102 5.96 18.19 -18.51
CA THR A 102 6.32 19.42 -19.23
C THR A 102 6.59 20.58 -18.28
N ARG A 103 7.18 21.65 -18.83
CA ARG A 103 7.37 22.90 -18.11
C ARG A 103 6.06 23.59 -17.76
N GLU A 104 5.05 23.47 -18.61
CA GLU A 104 3.71 24.03 -18.37
C GLU A 104 3.07 23.45 -17.10
N GLU A 105 3.42 22.21 -16.77
CA GLU A 105 2.98 21.49 -15.58
C GLU A 105 3.87 21.74 -14.36
N ALA A 106 4.94 22.54 -14.49
CA ALA A 106 6.01 22.69 -13.50
C ALA A 106 6.70 21.37 -13.09
N ALA A 107 6.51 20.30 -13.84
CA ALA A 107 7.01 18.95 -13.55
C ALA A 107 8.21 18.55 -14.45
N GLN A 108 8.79 19.48 -15.18
CA GLN A 108 9.84 19.21 -16.17
C GLN A 108 11.19 18.77 -15.59
N ALA A 109 11.44 19.02 -14.31
CA ALA A 109 12.74 18.72 -13.69
C ALA A 109 12.91 17.22 -13.41
N HIS A 110 14.15 16.79 -13.18
CA HIS A 110 14.46 15.44 -12.70
C HIS A 110 13.63 15.10 -11.46
N CYS A 111 13.05 13.90 -11.42
CA CYS A 111 12.11 13.46 -10.38
C CYS A 111 10.87 14.35 -10.21
N GLN A 112 10.52 15.17 -11.21
CA GLN A 112 9.39 16.10 -11.17
C GLN A 112 9.41 17.01 -9.93
N LEU A 113 10.60 17.44 -9.48
CA LEU A 113 10.79 18.20 -8.23
C LEU A 113 10.00 19.52 -8.16
N GLY A 114 9.59 20.09 -9.30
CA GLY A 114 8.80 21.31 -9.33
C GLY A 114 7.31 21.12 -9.05
N GLU A 115 6.78 19.89 -9.24
CA GLU A 115 5.39 19.56 -8.89
C GLU A 115 5.20 18.06 -8.63
N SER A 116 5.70 17.60 -7.48
CA SER A 116 5.61 16.19 -7.07
C SER A 116 4.18 15.71 -6.84
N SER A 117 3.23 16.59 -6.50
CA SER A 117 1.83 16.19 -6.28
C SER A 117 1.17 15.76 -7.58
N LEU A 118 1.37 16.52 -8.66
CA LEU A 118 0.90 16.14 -10.00
C LEU A 118 1.57 14.86 -10.49
N SER A 119 2.88 14.72 -10.26
CA SER A 119 3.59 13.47 -10.59
C SER A 119 2.95 12.28 -9.88
N ASN A 120 2.75 12.38 -8.56
CA ASN A 120 2.08 11.35 -7.78
C ASN A 120 0.68 11.05 -8.29
N GLU A 121 -0.14 12.07 -8.56
CA GLU A 121 -1.48 11.89 -9.12
C GLU A 121 -1.44 11.07 -10.42
N LYS A 122 -0.60 11.46 -11.39
CA LYS A 122 -0.46 10.74 -12.66
C LYS A 122 0.02 9.30 -12.47
N LEU A 123 0.99 9.08 -11.59
CA LEU A 123 1.53 7.75 -11.28
C LEU A 123 0.47 6.86 -10.61
N PHE A 124 -0.20 7.35 -9.57
CA PHE A 124 -1.21 6.57 -8.84
C PHE A 124 -2.45 6.31 -9.69
N ASN A 125 -2.91 7.28 -10.49
CA ASN A 125 -4.00 7.07 -11.44
C ASN A 125 -3.64 5.98 -12.47
N TRP A 126 -2.39 5.91 -12.93
CA TRP A 126 -1.94 4.83 -13.79
C TRP A 126 -1.93 3.49 -13.05
N ILE A 127 -1.40 3.44 -11.82
CA ILE A 127 -1.41 2.23 -11.00
C ILE A 127 -2.84 1.72 -10.81
N ASP A 128 -3.79 2.58 -10.46
CA ASP A 128 -5.21 2.21 -10.29
C ASP A 128 -5.83 1.68 -11.60
N SER A 129 -5.38 2.17 -12.75
CA SER A 129 -5.86 1.69 -14.05
C SER A 129 -5.36 0.28 -14.39
N VAL A 130 -4.18 -0.10 -13.88
CA VAL A 130 -3.48 -1.36 -14.20
C VAL A 130 -3.72 -2.42 -13.13
N ILE A 131 -3.57 -2.03 -11.86
CA ILE A 131 -3.85 -2.88 -10.70
C ILE A 131 -5.33 -2.74 -10.40
N LYS A 132 -6.13 -3.47 -11.17
CA LYS A 132 -7.53 -3.67 -10.81
C LYS A 132 -7.61 -4.81 -9.82
N PRO A 133 -8.21 -4.64 -8.63
CA PRO A 133 -8.62 -5.78 -7.85
C PRO A 133 -9.48 -6.68 -8.74
N ASP A 134 -9.33 -8.00 -8.60
CA ASP A 134 -10.14 -8.98 -9.33
C ASP A 134 -11.62 -8.70 -8.98
N GLN A 135 -12.32 -7.97 -9.84
CA GLN A 135 -13.68 -7.51 -9.59
C GLN A 135 -14.65 -8.69 -9.45
N ASP A 136 -14.30 -9.85 -10.00
CA ASP A 136 -15.07 -11.08 -9.86
C ASP A 136 -14.83 -11.76 -8.51
N LYS A 137 -13.70 -11.47 -7.84
CA LYS A 137 -13.37 -12.03 -6.53
C LYS A 137 -13.59 -11.08 -5.36
N GLY A 138 -13.75 -9.78 -5.57
CA GLY A 138 -13.95 -8.78 -4.52
C GLY A 138 -12.82 -8.73 -3.49
N PHE A 139 -12.67 -7.61 -2.81
CA PHE A 139 -11.86 -7.54 -1.61
C PHE A 139 -12.69 -7.97 -0.40
N TYR A 140 -12.30 -9.09 0.22
CA TYR A 140 -12.86 -9.54 1.48
C TYR A 140 -11.74 -9.67 2.49
N LYS A 141 -11.87 -9.00 3.63
CA LYS A 141 -10.99 -9.22 4.78
C LYS A 141 -11.80 -9.54 6.01
N PHE A 142 -11.40 -10.56 6.74
CA PHE A 142 -11.86 -10.72 8.10
C PHE A 142 -11.48 -9.45 8.88
N HIS A 143 -12.45 -8.88 9.59
CA HIS A 143 -12.24 -7.66 10.36
C HIS A 143 -12.22 -7.99 11.85
N HIS A 144 -13.34 -8.44 12.41
CA HIS A 144 -13.38 -8.81 13.81
C HIS A 144 -14.27 -10.01 14.11
N LEU A 145 -14.01 -10.60 15.28
CA LEU A 145 -14.90 -11.54 15.94
C LEU A 145 -15.63 -10.82 17.08
N GLY A 146 -16.95 -10.67 16.97
CA GLY A 146 -17.80 -10.12 18.02
C GLY A 146 -18.02 -11.11 19.15
N VAL A 147 -17.69 -10.71 20.39
CA VAL A 147 -17.81 -11.54 21.59
C VAL A 147 -18.53 -10.75 22.68
N ILE A 148 -19.67 -11.28 23.12
CA ILE A 148 -20.40 -10.71 24.25
C ILE A 148 -19.73 -11.16 25.54
N VAL A 149 -19.49 -10.22 26.44
CA VAL A 149 -18.81 -10.47 27.73
C VAL A 149 -19.64 -9.93 28.89
N ASN A 150 -19.52 -10.57 30.06
CA ASN A 150 -20.24 -10.13 31.26
C ASN A 150 -19.56 -8.95 31.96
N ASP A 151 -18.23 -8.86 31.85
CA ASP A 151 -17.39 -7.86 32.51
C ASP A 151 -16.21 -7.52 31.59
N MET A 152 -16.12 -6.26 31.18
CA MET A 152 -15.14 -5.81 30.19
C MET A 152 -13.71 -5.90 30.70
N ASP A 153 -13.46 -5.55 31.96
CA ASP A 153 -12.10 -5.51 32.50
C ASP A 153 -11.55 -6.93 32.68
N GLN A 154 -12.38 -7.84 33.17
CA GLN A 154 -12.06 -9.26 33.22
C GLN A 154 -11.83 -9.83 31.81
N ALA A 155 -12.67 -9.48 30.85
CA ALA A 155 -12.53 -9.98 29.49
C ALA A 155 -11.25 -9.49 28.81
N VAL A 156 -10.94 -8.19 28.87
CA VAL A 156 -9.69 -7.67 28.30
C VAL A 156 -8.48 -8.33 28.97
N GLN A 157 -8.50 -8.51 30.30
CA GLN A 157 -7.43 -9.23 30.99
C GLN A 157 -7.23 -10.64 30.42
N ILE A 158 -8.31 -11.43 30.29
CA ILE A 158 -8.25 -12.80 29.78
C ILE A 158 -7.71 -12.84 28.34
N PHE A 159 -8.23 -12.00 27.45
CA PHE A 159 -7.80 -11.98 26.05
C PHE A 159 -6.36 -11.50 25.91
N SER A 160 -5.95 -10.48 26.68
CA SER A 160 -4.57 -10.02 26.73
C SER A 160 -3.62 -11.11 27.23
N ASP A 161 -3.99 -11.85 28.28
CA ASP A 161 -3.18 -12.96 28.80
C ASP A 161 -3.00 -14.08 27.76
N ILE A 162 -4.05 -14.42 27.02
CA ILE A 162 -4.01 -15.42 25.95
C ILE A 162 -3.11 -14.98 24.79
N LEU A 163 -3.17 -13.69 24.44
CA LEU A 163 -2.45 -13.13 23.29
C LEU A 163 -1.03 -12.63 23.64
N GLY A 164 -0.67 -12.60 24.92
CA GLY A 164 0.60 -12.06 25.40
C GLY A 164 0.70 -10.53 25.30
N LEU A 165 -0.43 -9.84 25.48
CA LEU A 165 -0.53 -8.38 25.45
C LEU A 165 -0.58 -7.81 26.88
N ASP A 166 -0.20 -6.55 27.03
CA ASP A 166 -0.53 -5.77 28.23
C ASP A 166 -2.03 -5.39 28.15
N PRO A 167 -2.86 -5.59 29.19
CA PRO A 167 -4.25 -5.08 29.22
C PRO A 167 -4.38 -3.55 29.05
N ALA A 168 -3.28 -2.82 29.25
CA ALA A 168 -3.14 -1.39 29.02
C ALA A 168 -2.42 -1.03 27.71
N ASP A 169 -2.19 -2.00 26.81
CA ASP A 169 -1.62 -1.76 25.48
C ASP A 169 -2.44 -0.72 24.71
N GLU A 170 -1.77 0.29 24.16
CA GLU A 170 -2.40 1.43 23.49
C GLU A 170 -3.17 1.04 22.22
N ARG A 171 -2.93 -0.16 21.69
CA ARG A 171 -3.64 -0.72 20.54
C ARG A 171 -5.00 -1.31 20.92
N ILE A 172 -5.29 -1.46 22.21
CA ILE A 172 -6.60 -1.91 22.69
C ILE A 172 -7.52 -0.70 22.76
N ASP A 173 -8.29 -0.47 21.69
CA ASP A 173 -9.24 0.62 21.63
C ASP A 173 -10.45 0.33 22.52
N ARG A 174 -10.66 1.17 23.54
CA ARG A 174 -11.80 1.05 24.46
C ARG A 174 -12.75 2.21 24.26
N PHE A 175 -14.03 1.89 24.12
CA PHE A 175 -15.09 2.86 23.91
C PHE A 175 -16.29 2.54 24.81
N GLN A 176 -16.92 3.59 25.34
CA GLN A 176 -18.18 3.46 26.06
C GLN A 176 -19.28 4.19 25.29
N GLY A 177 -20.09 3.41 24.58
CA GLY A 177 -21.27 3.91 23.89
C GLY A 177 -22.44 4.12 24.85
N LYS A 178 -23.59 4.53 24.29
CA LYS A 178 -24.83 4.71 25.07
C LYS A 178 -25.38 3.38 25.59
N ALA A 179 -25.26 2.33 24.78
CA ALA A 179 -25.87 1.04 25.05
C ALA A 179 -24.90 -0.01 25.61
N ASN A 180 -23.62 0.06 25.23
CA ASN A 180 -22.60 -0.96 25.52
C ASN A 180 -21.22 -0.32 25.76
N LYS A 181 -20.35 -1.01 26.51
CA LYS A 181 -18.89 -0.83 26.37
C LYS A 181 -18.40 -1.75 25.27
N THR A 182 -17.45 -1.26 24.50
CA THR A 182 -16.75 -2.01 23.46
C THR A 182 -15.25 -1.94 23.69
N ALA A 183 -14.55 -3.05 23.52
CA ALA A 183 -13.08 -3.05 23.44
C ALA A 183 -12.61 -3.85 22.22
N MET A 184 -11.75 -3.24 21.42
CA MET A 184 -11.12 -3.89 20.27
C MET A 184 -9.75 -4.42 20.68
N VAL A 185 -9.61 -5.74 20.77
CA VAL A 185 -8.33 -6.39 21.14
C VAL A 185 -7.65 -6.90 19.87
N PRO A 186 -6.45 -6.40 19.51
CA PRO A 186 -5.81 -6.72 18.24
C PRO A 186 -5.22 -8.13 18.21
N ILE A 187 -5.25 -8.74 17.03
CA ILE A 187 -4.61 -10.03 16.74
C ILE A 187 -3.54 -9.80 15.65
N GLY A 188 -2.27 -10.01 16.00
CA GLY A 188 -1.17 -9.89 15.05
C GLY A 188 -0.46 -8.54 15.08
N ARG A 189 0.04 -8.09 13.92
CA ARG A 189 0.77 -6.82 13.82
C ARG A 189 -0.21 -5.66 13.72
N TYR A 190 0.26 -4.44 13.98
CA TYR A 190 -0.58 -3.24 13.92
C TYR A 190 -1.23 -3.00 12.54
N GLU A 191 -0.61 -3.51 11.48
CA GLU A 191 -1.09 -3.41 10.09
C GLU A 191 -2.19 -4.44 9.76
N ASP A 192 -2.40 -5.43 10.63
CA ASP A 192 -3.45 -6.44 10.48
C ASP A 192 -4.74 -5.92 11.14
N PHE A 193 -5.81 -5.82 10.36
CA PHE A 193 -7.13 -5.36 10.84
C PHE A 193 -7.89 -6.43 11.67
N ASN A 194 -7.27 -7.56 11.99
CA ASN A 194 -7.95 -8.68 12.65
C ASN A 194 -8.03 -8.45 14.16
N GLN A 195 -9.24 -8.43 14.73
CA GLN A 195 -9.44 -8.07 16.13
C GLN A 195 -10.54 -8.91 16.80
N PHE A 196 -10.53 -8.95 18.13
CA PHE A 196 -11.72 -9.33 18.91
C PHE A 196 -12.47 -8.06 19.30
N GLU A 197 -13.75 -7.98 18.95
CA GLU A 197 -14.65 -6.95 19.47
C GLU A 197 -15.35 -7.51 20.71
N LEU A 198 -14.91 -7.07 21.88
CA LEU A 198 -15.56 -7.42 23.15
C LEU A 198 -16.68 -6.43 23.42
N MET A 199 -17.87 -6.93 23.78
CA MET A 199 -19.05 -6.11 24.04
C MET A 199 -19.68 -6.44 25.41
N GLU A 200 -19.73 -5.45 26.30
CA GLU A 200 -20.44 -5.54 27.59
C GLU A 200 -21.69 -4.65 27.52
N PRO A 201 -22.91 -5.20 27.64
CA PRO A 201 -24.13 -4.40 27.64
C PRO A 201 -24.24 -3.54 28.91
N LEU A 202 -24.61 -2.26 28.75
CA LEU A 202 -24.79 -1.30 29.87
C LEU A 202 -26.25 -1.01 30.20
N SER A 203 -27.17 -1.45 29.34
CA SER A 203 -28.60 -1.13 29.43
C SER A 203 -29.44 -2.28 28.90
N GLU A 204 -30.72 -2.29 29.22
CA GLU A 204 -31.67 -3.24 28.65
C GLU A 204 -31.78 -3.03 27.13
N ASN A 205 -31.04 -3.85 26.40
CA ASN A 205 -30.99 -3.87 24.95
C ASN A 205 -30.97 -5.34 24.46
N TRP A 206 -30.76 -5.53 23.16
CA TRP A 206 -30.80 -6.87 22.59
C TRP A 206 -29.59 -7.74 22.99
N LEU A 207 -28.41 -7.15 23.23
CA LEU A 207 -27.22 -7.86 23.74
C LEU A 207 -27.44 -8.31 25.19
N ASP A 208 -28.01 -7.43 26.02
CA ASP A 208 -28.43 -7.77 27.39
C ASP A 208 -29.51 -8.86 27.39
N SER A 209 -30.44 -8.81 26.44
CA SER A 209 -31.43 -9.88 26.28
C SER A 209 -30.78 -11.20 25.86
N TRP A 210 -29.77 -11.15 24.99
CA TRP A 210 -29.04 -12.32 24.51
C TRP A 210 -28.21 -12.98 25.61
N ILE A 211 -27.42 -12.19 26.35
CA ILE A 211 -26.50 -12.68 27.39
C ILE A 211 -27.25 -13.39 28.53
N LYS A 212 -28.53 -13.05 28.74
CA LYS A 212 -29.43 -13.67 29.72
C LYS A 212 -30.10 -14.95 29.22
N THR A 213 -29.96 -15.30 27.95
CA THR A 213 -30.43 -16.59 27.43
C THR A 213 -29.52 -17.74 27.89
N GLU A 214 -29.93 -18.98 27.62
CA GLU A 214 -29.10 -20.17 27.85
C GLU A 214 -27.76 -20.16 27.09
N LYS A 215 -27.62 -19.30 26.06
CA LYS A 215 -26.35 -19.14 25.33
C LYS A 215 -25.29 -18.39 26.13
N GLY A 216 -25.71 -17.48 27.01
CA GLY A 216 -24.80 -16.69 27.82
C GLY A 216 -23.89 -15.75 27.02
N ALA A 217 -22.84 -15.29 27.70
CA ALA A 217 -21.69 -14.61 27.09
C ALA A 217 -20.95 -15.55 26.13
N GLY A 218 -20.39 -15.00 25.06
CA GLY A 218 -19.67 -15.78 24.05
C GLY A 218 -19.76 -15.18 22.66
N PHE A 219 -19.39 -16.01 21.68
CA PHE A 219 -19.35 -15.63 20.27
C PHE A 219 -20.72 -15.18 19.75
N LEU A 220 -20.74 -14.03 19.07
CA LEU A 220 -21.94 -13.42 18.51
C LEU A 220 -21.91 -13.38 16.99
N HIS A 221 -20.96 -12.66 16.41
CA HIS A 221 -20.89 -12.40 14.98
C HIS A 221 -19.46 -12.38 14.45
N MET A 222 -19.35 -12.53 13.14
CA MET A 222 -18.11 -12.41 12.40
C MET A 222 -18.26 -11.30 11.36
N ALA A 223 -17.40 -10.29 11.42
CA ALA A 223 -17.39 -9.18 10.47
C ALA A 223 -16.38 -9.40 9.36
N ILE A 224 -16.80 -9.11 8.13
CA ILE A 224 -15.99 -9.20 6.92
C ILE A 224 -16.08 -7.87 6.19
N LEU A 225 -14.96 -7.16 6.13
CA LEU A 225 -14.85 -5.93 5.36
C LEU A 225 -14.98 -6.23 3.86
N VAL A 226 -15.84 -5.45 3.19
CA VAL A 226 -16.10 -5.52 1.74
C VAL A 226 -15.71 -4.21 1.04
N ASP A 227 -15.26 -4.29 -0.21
CA ASP A 227 -14.95 -3.13 -1.05
C ASP A 227 -16.17 -2.42 -1.63
N ASP A 228 -17.16 -3.18 -2.10
CA ASP A 228 -18.42 -2.68 -2.65
C ASP A 228 -19.59 -3.12 -1.78
N PHE A 229 -19.87 -2.33 -0.73
CA PHE A 229 -20.96 -2.60 0.22
C PHE A 229 -22.32 -2.72 -0.47
N ASP A 230 -22.69 -1.74 -1.30
CA ASP A 230 -24.00 -1.68 -1.93
C ASP A 230 -24.18 -2.82 -2.94
N GLY A 231 -23.18 -3.06 -3.78
CA GLY A 231 -23.19 -4.20 -4.70
C GLY A 231 -23.20 -5.54 -3.97
N LYS A 232 -22.55 -5.65 -2.80
CA LYS A 232 -22.61 -6.88 -1.99
C LYS A 232 -23.99 -7.15 -1.44
N VAL A 233 -24.62 -6.13 -0.85
CA VAL A 233 -25.97 -6.22 -0.31
C VAL A 233 -26.96 -6.62 -1.40
N GLU A 234 -26.86 -6.01 -2.60
CA GLU A 234 -27.68 -6.38 -3.75
C GLU A 234 -27.45 -7.84 -4.17
N GLN A 235 -26.19 -8.27 -4.34
CA GLN A 235 -25.85 -9.64 -4.72
C GLN A 235 -26.39 -10.68 -3.72
N LEU A 236 -26.33 -10.40 -2.42
CA LEU A 236 -26.85 -11.30 -1.38
C LEU A 236 -28.37 -11.39 -1.43
N ARG A 237 -29.07 -10.27 -1.60
CA ARG A 237 -30.53 -10.26 -1.76
C ARG A 237 -30.96 -11.02 -3.01
N LEU A 238 -30.26 -10.85 -4.14
CA LEU A 238 -30.51 -11.60 -5.38
C LEU A 238 -30.31 -13.11 -5.21
N LYS A 239 -29.39 -13.52 -4.34
CA LYS A 239 -29.18 -14.94 -3.97
C LYS A 239 -30.18 -15.46 -2.93
N GLY A 240 -31.10 -14.62 -2.45
CA GLY A 240 -32.18 -15.01 -1.53
C GLY A 240 -31.84 -14.89 -0.04
N PHE A 241 -30.72 -14.26 0.33
CA PHE A 241 -30.38 -14.02 1.72
C PHE A 241 -31.23 -12.91 2.33
N THR A 242 -31.63 -13.06 3.60
CA THR A 242 -32.20 -11.96 4.38
C THR A 242 -31.05 -11.06 4.86
N VAL A 243 -30.96 -9.84 4.32
CA VAL A 243 -29.93 -8.85 4.67
C VAL A 243 -30.56 -7.62 5.33
N HIS A 244 -30.20 -7.37 6.59
CA HIS A 244 -30.55 -6.17 7.32
C HIS A 244 -29.42 -5.15 7.18
N VAL A 245 -29.75 -3.91 6.82
CA VAL A 245 -28.76 -2.84 6.65
C VAL A 245 -28.99 -1.79 7.74
N GLU A 246 -27.93 -1.40 8.41
CA GLU A 246 -27.88 -0.26 9.30
C GLU A 246 -27.09 0.87 8.64
N GLU A 247 -27.77 1.97 8.34
CA GLU A 247 -27.22 3.08 7.55
C GLU A 247 -26.40 4.09 8.39
N SER A 248 -26.35 3.91 9.71
CA SER A 248 -25.68 4.83 10.63
C SER A 248 -25.29 4.13 11.92
N VAL A 249 -24.06 3.63 11.97
CA VAL A 249 -23.46 3.03 13.17
C VAL A 249 -22.70 4.12 13.95
N ASP A 250 -22.70 4.04 15.28
CA ASP A 250 -21.88 4.92 16.11
C ASP A 250 -20.39 4.63 15.80
N PRO A 251 -19.65 5.57 15.18
CA PRO A 251 -18.25 5.32 14.88
C PRO A 251 -17.45 5.27 16.18
N PHE A 252 -16.53 4.31 16.30
CA PHE A 252 -15.64 4.22 17.45
C PHE A 252 -14.18 4.03 17.02
N PRO A 253 -13.21 4.35 17.89
CA PRO A 253 -11.79 4.21 17.57
C PRO A 253 -11.46 2.79 17.10
N GLY A 254 -10.71 2.66 16.00
CA GLY A 254 -10.33 1.37 15.43
C GLY A 254 -11.32 0.79 14.40
N CYS A 255 -12.58 1.25 14.37
CA CYS A 255 -13.58 0.81 13.39
C CYS A 255 -14.42 2.01 12.89
N PRO A 256 -13.91 2.80 11.92
CA PRO A 256 -14.63 3.98 11.40
C PRO A 256 -15.74 3.58 10.40
N LEU A 257 -16.33 2.40 10.53
CA LEU A 257 -17.41 1.95 9.65
C LEU A 257 -18.65 2.79 9.94
N LEU A 258 -19.26 3.29 8.86
CA LEU A 258 -20.45 4.15 8.92
C LEU A 258 -21.74 3.37 8.63
N ARG A 259 -21.60 2.18 8.03
CA ARG A 259 -22.69 1.32 7.56
C ARG A 259 -22.30 -0.14 7.79
N GLU A 260 -23.28 -0.95 8.17
CA GLU A 260 -23.12 -2.39 8.41
C GLU A 260 -24.28 -3.15 7.76
N ALA A 261 -24.02 -4.39 7.32
CA ALA A 261 -25.05 -5.28 6.81
C ALA A 261 -24.98 -6.68 7.42
N TYR A 262 -26.07 -7.08 8.05
CA TYR A 262 -26.18 -8.36 8.74
C TYR A 262 -26.90 -9.42 7.90
N VAL A 263 -26.22 -10.53 7.67
CA VAL A 263 -26.81 -11.79 7.16
C VAL A 263 -27.14 -12.69 8.33
N LEU A 264 -28.43 -12.98 8.51
CA LEU A 264 -28.91 -13.72 9.69
C LEU A 264 -28.38 -15.18 9.72
N PRO A 265 -28.14 -15.75 10.92
CA PRO A 265 -27.62 -17.12 11.07
C PRO A 265 -28.43 -18.19 10.34
N LYS A 266 -29.76 -18.01 10.26
CA LYS A 266 -30.67 -18.93 9.55
C LYS A 266 -30.28 -19.12 8.08
N ASP A 267 -29.73 -18.08 7.46
CA ASP A 267 -29.36 -18.04 6.04
C ASP A 267 -27.86 -18.32 5.86
N ALA A 268 -27.00 -17.97 6.84
CA ALA A 268 -25.56 -18.25 6.86
C ALA A 268 -25.20 -19.59 7.54
N SER A 269 -25.50 -20.72 6.88
CA SER A 269 -25.13 -22.08 7.34
C SER A 269 -25.56 -22.45 8.78
N ARG A 270 -26.61 -21.81 9.30
CA ARG A 270 -27.31 -22.13 10.56
C ARG A 270 -26.51 -21.98 11.85
N GLY A 271 -25.57 -21.05 11.94
CA GLY A 271 -24.81 -20.89 13.19
C GLY A 271 -24.14 -19.54 13.45
N VAL A 272 -23.89 -18.73 12.44
CA VAL A 272 -23.08 -17.52 12.57
C VAL A 272 -23.82 -16.31 12.01
N LEU A 273 -23.89 -15.22 12.78
CA LEU A 273 -24.30 -13.91 12.26
C LEU A 273 -23.11 -13.34 11.48
N ILE A 274 -23.30 -13.05 10.20
CA ILE A 274 -22.26 -12.42 9.38
C ILE A 274 -22.57 -10.94 9.28
N ASP A 275 -21.58 -10.14 9.61
CA ASP A 275 -21.56 -8.68 9.48
C ASP A 275 -20.62 -8.29 8.32
N LEU A 276 -20.99 -7.24 7.58
CA LEU A 276 -20.34 -6.78 6.35
C LEU A 276 -20.15 -5.27 6.36
#